data_AF-A0A7L3GGL9-F1
#
_entry.id   AF-A0A7L3GGL9-F1
#
_cell.length_a   1.000
_cell.length_b   1.000
_cell.length_c   1.000
_cell.angle_alpha   90.00
_cell.angle_beta   90.00
_cell.angle_gamma   90.00
#
_symmetry.space_group_name_H-M   'P 1'
#
loop_
_entity.id
_entity.type
_entity.pdbx_description
1 polymer ?
#
loop_
_entity_poly.entity_id
_entity_poly.type
_entity_poly.pdbx_seq_one_letter_code
_entity_poly.pdbx_strand_id
1 'polypeptide(L)' 'RLTLILSCPMDLKNFPMDVQTCIMQLESFGYTMNDLIFEWQEKGAVQVAEGLTLPQFLLKEEKDLCYCTKHYNTGR' A
#
# COMPACT_ATOMS: atom_id res chain seq x y z
N ARG A 1 1.66 16.30 4.12
CA ARG A 1 1.01 15.50 5.19
C ARG A 1 -0.40 15.20 4.75
N LEU A 2 -0.77 13.93 4.66
CA LEU A 2 -2.12 13.48 4.31
C LEU A 2 -2.58 12.51 5.41
N THR A 3 -3.90 12.44 5.63
CA THR A 3 -4.53 11.41 6.45
C THR A 3 -5.49 10.67 5.53
N LEU A 4 -5.32 9.35 5.42
CA LEU A 4 -6.03 8.51 4.48
C LEU A 4 -6.81 7.44 5.23
N ILE A 5 -7.99 7.13 4.72
CA ILE A 5 -8.77 5.96 5.11
C ILE A 5 -8.70 4.99 3.94
N LEU A 6 -8.07 3.83 4.14
CA LEU A 6 -7.84 2.84 3.10
C LEU A 6 -8.68 1.59 3.36
N SER A 7 -9.16 0.97 2.28
CA SER A 7 -9.82 -0.33 2.37
C SER A 7 -8.79 -1.44 2.53
N CYS A 8 -9.01 -2.32 3.51
CA CYS A 8 -8.20 -3.52 3.72
C CYS A 8 -9.15 -4.71 3.93
N PRO A 9 -9.42 -5.51 2.88
CA PRO A 9 -10.22 -6.73 3.02
C PRO A 9 -9.49 -7.74 3.90
N MET A 10 -10.12 -8.19 4.99
CA MET A 10 -9.52 -9.13 5.95
C MET A 10 -9.99 -10.56 5.70
N ASP A 11 -9.08 -11.53 5.81
CA ASP A 11 -9.43 -12.97 5.87
C ASP A 11 -9.44 -13.43 7.33
N LEU A 12 -10.64 -13.69 7.87
CA LEU A 12 -10.86 -13.98 9.29
C LEU A 12 -10.99 -15.49 9.59
N LYS A 13 -10.61 -16.37 8.67
CA LYS A 13 -10.73 -17.84 8.86
C LYS A 13 -10.03 -18.35 10.13
N ASN A 14 -8.93 -17.72 10.51
CA ASN A 14 -8.08 -18.15 11.64
C ASN A 14 -8.21 -17.26 12.88
N PHE A 15 -9.29 -16.47 12.99
CA PHE A 15 -9.49 -15.60 14.13
C PHE A 15 -9.47 -16.39 15.46
N PRO A 16 -8.76 -15.90 16.51
CA PRO A 16 -8.09 -14.60 16.65
C PRO A 16 -6.59 -14.60 16.29
N MET A 17 -6.08 -15.66 15.67
CA MET A 17 -4.66 -15.85 15.32
C MET A 17 -4.39 -15.64 13.82
N ASP A 18 -5.22 -14.83 13.18
CA ASP A 18 -5.13 -14.46 11.78
C ASP A 18 -3.99 -13.47 11.51
N VAL A 19 -3.52 -13.47 10.26
CA VAL A 19 -2.53 -12.52 9.76
C VAL A 19 -3.18 -11.76 8.62
N GLN A 20 -3.19 -10.43 8.74
CA GLN A 20 -3.83 -9.55 7.76
C GLN A 20 -2.78 -8.87 6.88
N THR A 21 -3.04 -8.87 5.58
CA THR A 21 -2.23 -8.17 4.58
C THR A 21 -3.00 -6.97 4.06
N CYS A 22 -2.66 -5.78 4.54
CA CYS A 22 -3.25 -4.53 4.07
C CYS A 22 -2.38 -3.88 3.01
N ILE A 23 -3.00 -3.55 1.87
CA ILE A 23 -2.33 -2.94 0.72
C ILE A 23 -2.66 -1.45 0.60
N MET A 24 -1.66 -0.67 0.19
CA MET A 24 -1.81 0.71 -0.23
C MET A 24 -1.39 0.82 -1.69
N GLN A 25 -2.22 1.45 -2.52
CA GLN A 25 -1.96 1.60 -3.95
C GLN A 25 -1.88 3.09 -4.29
N LEU A 26 -0.93 3.42 -5.17
CA LEU A 26 -0.68 4.75 -5.69
C LEU A 26 -0.81 4.68 -7.21
N GLU A 27 -1.66 5.52 -7.79
CA GLU A 27 -1.88 5.57 -9.24
C GLU A 27 -2.06 7.00 -9.76
N SER A 28 -1.75 7.20 -11.03
CA SER A 28 -1.96 8.46 -11.72
C SER A 28 -3.33 8.48 -12.37
N PHE A 29 -4.21 9.36 -11.91
CA PHE A 29 -5.57 9.44 -12.46
C PHE A 29 -5.63 10.02 -13.90
N GLY A 30 -4.78 11.02 -14.20
CA GLY A 30 -4.87 11.80 -15.45
C GLY A 30 -3.75 11.55 -16.47
N TYR A 31 -2.74 10.74 -16.13
CA TYR A 31 -1.58 10.50 -16.98
C TYR A 31 -1.45 9.02 -17.30
N THR A 32 -1.04 8.74 -18.53
CA THR A 32 -0.78 7.36 -18.99
C THR A 32 0.67 6.97 -18.67
N MET A 33 0.98 5.68 -18.80
CA MET A 33 2.35 5.17 -18.63
C MET A 33 3.36 5.77 -19.61
N ASN A 34 2.91 6.35 -20.72
CA ASN A 34 3.78 7.05 -21.68
C ASN A 34 4.20 8.43 -21.17
N ASP A 35 3.41 9.02 -20.26
CA ASP A 35 3.63 10.38 -19.75
C ASP A 35 4.28 10.37 -18.36
N LEU A 36 3.92 9.39 -17.52
CA LEU A 36 4.34 9.31 -16.12
C LEU A 36 4.49 7.85 -15.67
N ILE A 37 5.60 7.54 -14.99
CA ILE A 37 5.88 6.23 -14.41
C ILE A 37 6.22 6.43 -12.92
N PHE A 38 5.56 5.66 -12.05
CA PHE A 38 5.89 5.61 -10.62
C PHE A 38 6.82 4.46 -10.32
N GLU A 39 7.87 4.76 -9.56
CA GLU A 39 8.87 3.81 -9.11
C GLU A 39 9.08 3.94 -7.60
N TRP A 40 9.33 2.81 -6.95
CA TRP A 40 9.73 2.80 -5.54
C TRP A 40 11.20 3.23 -5.42
N GLN A 41 11.54 3.93 -4.33
CA GLN A 41 12.94 4.19 -4.05
C GLN A 41 13.68 2.89 -3.71
N GLU A 42 14.88 2.68 -4.26
CA GLU A 42 15.68 1.48 -4.02
C GLU A 42 15.99 1.25 -2.53
N LYS A 43 16.12 2.34 -1.77
CA LYS A 43 16.45 2.30 -0.34
C LYS A 43 15.38 3.00 0.46
N GLY A 44 14.74 2.23 1.35
CA GLY A 44 13.79 2.77 2.31
C GLY A 44 12.53 3.37 1.68
N ALA A 45 11.95 2.73 0.66
CA ALA A 45 10.70 3.21 0.03
C ALA A 45 9.56 3.49 1.02
N VAL A 46 9.52 2.75 2.14
CA VAL A 46 8.55 2.93 3.22
C VAL A 46 9.28 3.02 4.55
N GLN A 47 9.27 4.20 5.18
CA GLN A 47 9.75 4.38 6.54
C GLN A 47 8.59 4.42 7.53
N VAL A 48 8.79 3.79 8.67
CA VAL A 48 7.85 3.80 9.80
C VAL A 48 8.47 4.59 10.93
N ALA A 49 7.66 5.38 11.64
CA ALA A 49 8.13 6.14 12.80
C ALA A 49 8.65 5.20 13.90
N GLU A 50 9.75 5.60 14.55
CA GLU A 50 10.32 4.88 15.68
C GLU A 50 9.29 4.81 16.84
N GLY A 51 9.12 3.62 17.42
CA GLY A 51 8.16 3.39 18.50
C GLY A 51 6.70 3.36 18.08
N LEU A 52 6.37 3.28 16.78
CA LEU A 52 4.99 3.09 16.34
C LEU A 52 4.46 1.72 16.79
N THR A 53 3.41 1.74 17.61
CA THR A 53 2.72 0.54 18.07
C THR A 53 1.23 0.61 17.77
N LEU A 54 0.63 -0.52 17.41
CA LEU A 54 -0.82 -0.66 17.27
C LEU A 54 -1.35 -1.48 18.46
N PRO A 55 -2.51 -1.12 19.05
CA PRO A 55 -3.02 -1.82 20.23
C PRO A 55 -3.37 -3.30 20.02
N GLN A 56 -3.76 -3.68 18.81
CA GLN A 56 -4.27 -5.03 18.50
C GLN A 56 -3.41 -5.80 17.50
N PHE A 57 -2.52 -5.12 16.78
CA PHE A 57 -1.73 -5.71 15.70
C PHE A 57 -0.24 -5.44 15.90
N LEU A 58 0.58 -6.33 15.39
CA LEU A 58 2.03 -6.11 15.27
C LEU A 58 2.35 -5.90 13.80
N LEU A 59 2.94 -4.76 13.48
CA LEU A 59 3.37 -4.48 12.12
C LEU A 59 4.68 -5.23 11.83
N LYS A 60 4.69 -6.07 10.80
CA LYS A 60 5.90 -6.79 10.39
C LYS A 60 6.95 -5.82 9.82
N GLU A 61 8.22 -6.17 9.99
CA GLU A 61 9.34 -5.36 9.46
C GLU A 61 9.47 -5.46 7.94
N GLU A 62 9.13 -6.62 7.36
CA GLU A 62 9.12 -6.82 5.92
C GLU A 62 7.87 -6.18 5.30
N LYS A 63 8.07 -5.39 4.24
CA LYS A 63 7.00 -4.79 3.43
C LYS A 63 7.22 -5.17 1.98
N ASP A 64 6.21 -5.77 1.37
CA ASP A 64 6.24 -6.11 -0.04
C ASP A 64 6.02 -4.86 -0.89
N LEU A 65 6.90 -4.66 -1.87
CA LEU A 65 6.78 -3.60 -2.87
C LEU A 65 6.47 -4.24 -4.21
N CYS A 66 5.34 -3.84 -4.81
CA CYS A 66 4.93 -4.34 -6.11
C CYS A 66 4.33 -3.22 -6.97
N TYR A 67 4.20 -3.49 -8.26
CA TYR A 67 3.56 -2.60 -9.22
C TYR A 67 2.11 -3.06 -9.45
N CYS A 68 1.19 -2.11 -9.45
CA CYS A 68 -0.23 -2.37 -9.66
C CYS A 68 -0.76 -1.74 -10.95
N THR A 69 0.06 -1.70 -12.01
CA THR A 69 -0.22 -1.03 -13.29
C THR A 69 -1.63 -1.32 -13.80
N LYS A 70 -2.41 -0.26 -13.97
CA LYS A 70 -3.80 -0.33 -14.43
C LYS A 70 -3.91 0.06 -15.90
N HIS A 71 -4.85 -0.57 -16.59
CA HIS A 71 -5.18 -0.28 -17.98
C HIS A 71 -6.62 0.21 -18.03
N TYR A 72 -6.79 1.52 -18.14
CA TYR A 72 -8.09 2.16 -18.33
C TYR A 72 -7.98 3.25 -19.38
N ASN A 73 -9.11 3.53 -20.05
CA ASN A 73 -9.20 4.64 -20.98
C ASN A 73 -9.19 5.94 -20.19
N THR A 74 -8.10 6.69 -20.24
CA THR A 74 -8.09 8.08 -19.76
C THR A 74 -9.00 8.88 -20.67
N GLY A 75 -10.06 9.48 -20.11
CA GLY A 75 -11.06 10.25 -20.86
C GLY A 75 -10.49 11.56 -21.38
N ARG A 76 -9.78 11.49 -22.51
CA ARG A 76 -9.26 12.65 -23.24
C ARG A 76 -10.22 13.07 -24.35
#